data_AF-A0A429DQ04-F1
#
_entry.id   AF-A0A429DQ04-F1
#
_cell.length_a   1.000
_cell.length_b   1.000
_cell.length_c   1.000
_cell.angle_alpha   90.00
_cell.angle_beta   90.00
_cell.angle_gamma   90.00
#
_symmetry.space_group_name_H-M   'P 1'
#
loop_
_entity.id
_entity.type
_entity.pdbx_description
1 polymer ?
#
loop_
_entity_poly.entity_id
_entity_poly.type
_entity_poly.pdbx_seq_one_letter_code
_entity_poly.pdbx_strand_id
1 'polypeptide(L)'
;MLTGAVMTHPRRPGLTGRLLAAAPAGALRPVADPEPGGPPTALRTAIRAWSAIAEGTTHHLVLQDDAVPVDGFFDHARAAVAAAPDAAIAFYTNWNSRNGAAVRIAALAGARWVTATHEYTPTVALALPARIAAGFADFAEAHGSTWPDDVVMSRYLRAAGVPVLLVAPNLVEHADEPSVLRNDSHGSRRSACFAAPPGDDWSLGAGPLDPDVIPFFKHGIAQCVVREDGRRTTIDAERYFGRAGWDFDACQKQRLEVTGSVFGALADLERHLDEEAIEGLWTTAYLLGALGTRGRLDRVGSLALGTIGAGGVCTTVGASTLRTLRPAMSELARLGHEAGARARLSPAPRRERVLVTTTHRPLGREIARHLADRGYEVLAGNDGPDVDAVVHVAEPGSTLPSVTARHVVQVCPPGVPVPAAAPGTSVLRTGSPYGPGIEGYSVLETFTRQALLAQPIQADVPALATHRPAYIRDIALAVHHLLHQPAPRRTIATPSPLTSRELADAVARTVRRVPVSWPSSPHGPSAPRLVADEPATELDQGIRALAQWLAYEKDEA
;
A
#
# COMPACT_ATOMS: atom_id res chain seq x y z
N MET A 1 3.55 17.78 31.12
CA MET A 1 4.69 16.87 31.36
C MET A 1 4.65 15.70 30.39
N LEU A 2 5.76 15.43 29.68
CA LEU A 2 5.93 14.23 28.84
C LEU A 2 6.57 13.12 29.69
N THR A 3 5.88 12.00 29.84
CA THR A 3 6.40 10.76 30.43
C THR A 3 6.07 9.58 29.54
N GLY A 4 6.61 8.40 29.81
CA GLY A 4 6.39 7.28 28.92
C GLY A 4 6.76 5.91 29.45
N ALA A 5 6.57 4.93 28.59
CA ALA A 5 6.92 3.54 28.81
C ALA A 5 7.78 2.99 27.66
N VAL A 6 8.64 2.03 27.99
CA VAL A 6 9.36 1.23 27.00
C VAL A 6 8.78 -0.18 27.04
N MET A 7 8.25 -0.65 25.91
CA MET A 7 7.82 -2.05 25.77
C MET A 7 9.05 -2.94 25.74
N THR A 8 9.15 -3.90 26.67
CA THR A 8 10.35 -4.73 26.86
C THR A 8 10.03 -6.20 26.65
N HIS A 9 10.78 -6.87 25.78
CA HIS A 9 10.74 -8.33 25.66
C HIS A 9 12.00 -8.98 26.29
N PRO A 10 11.86 -10.03 27.13
CA PRO A 10 13.00 -10.69 27.79
C PRO A 10 14.07 -11.26 26.84
N ARG A 11 13.69 -11.57 25.60
CA ARG A 11 14.62 -12.03 24.54
C ARG A 11 15.57 -10.95 24.00
N ARG A 12 15.36 -9.68 24.35
CA ARG A 12 16.20 -8.55 23.93
C ARG A 12 16.86 -7.86 25.13
N PRO A 13 17.65 -8.59 25.93
CA PRO A 13 18.28 -8.00 27.12
C PRO A 13 19.19 -6.83 26.71
N GLY A 14 19.07 -5.70 27.40
CA GLY A 14 19.96 -4.55 27.23
C GLY A 14 19.49 -3.44 26.29
N LEU A 15 18.56 -3.68 25.35
CA LEU A 15 18.05 -2.62 24.48
C LEU A 15 17.25 -1.57 25.25
N THR A 16 16.33 -2.03 26.12
CA THR A 16 15.60 -1.14 27.04
C THR A 16 16.54 -0.34 27.94
N GLY A 17 17.65 -0.93 28.38
CA GLY A 17 18.63 -0.24 29.23
C GLY A 17 19.25 0.98 28.54
N ARG A 18 19.51 0.90 27.23
CA ARG A 18 20.02 2.03 26.44
C ARG A 18 19.02 3.17 26.37
N LEU A 19 17.74 2.86 26.12
CA LEU A 19 16.66 3.85 26.08
C LEU A 19 16.46 4.54 27.44
N LEU A 20 16.47 3.79 28.53
CA LEU A 20 16.34 4.34 29.88
C LEU A 20 17.54 5.24 30.25
N ALA A 21 18.76 4.86 29.85
CA ALA A 21 19.96 5.65 30.11
C ALA A 21 20.01 6.96 29.31
N ALA A 22 19.45 6.97 28.09
CA ALA A 22 19.34 8.17 27.26
C ALA A 22 18.18 9.09 27.68
N ALA A 23 17.26 8.61 28.52
CA ALA A 23 16.11 9.36 28.97
C ALA A 23 16.41 10.23 30.20
N PRO A 24 15.78 11.42 30.30
CA PRO A 24 15.77 12.17 31.54
C PRO A 24 15.23 11.31 32.69
N ALA A 25 15.78 11.49 33.89
CA ALA A 25 15.42 10.68 35.05
C ALA A 25 13.90 10.69 35.29
N GLY A 26 13.30 9.49 35.38
CA GLY A 26 11.85 9.32 35.58
C GLY A 26 10.99 9.57 34.34
N ALA A 27 11.56 9.93 33.18
CA ALA A 27 10.79 10.17 31.97
C ALA A 27 10.24 8.87 31.36
N LEU A 28 10.95 7.74 31.50
CA LEU A 28 10.55 6.45 30.97
C LEU A 28 10.55 5.37 32.05
N ARG A 29 9.63 4.41 31.93
CA ARG A 29 9.62 3.17 32.71
C ARG A 29 9.55 1.92 31.82
N PRO A 30 10.26 0.84 32.15
CA PRO A 30 10.13 -0.41 31.41
C PRO A 30 8.77 -1.06 31.70
N VAL A 31 8.17 -1.65 30.67
CA VAL A 31 6.94 -2.46 30.75
C VAL A 31 7.21 -3.79 30.07
N ALA A 32 7.35 -4.83 30.88
CA ALA A 32 7.65 -6.17 30.41
C ALA A 32 6.41 -6.83 29.79
N ASP A 33 6.68 -7.66 28.78
CA ASP A 33 5.70 -8.60 28.24
C ASP A 33 5.09 -9.47 29.37
N PRO A 34 3.75 -9.48 29.56
CA PRO A 34 3.07 -10.35 30.52
C PRO A 34 3.35 -11.84 30.36
N GLU A 35 3.49 -12.27 29.10
CA GLU A 35 3.46 -13.68 28.71
C GLU A 35 4.52 -13.93 27.61
N PRO A 36 5.81 -13.74 27.92
CA PRO A 36 6.89 -13.80 26.93
C PRO A 36 7.08 -15.20 26.32
N GLY A 37 6.53 -16.23 26.95
CA GLY A 37 6.49 -17.62 26.44
C GLY A 37 5.27 -17.95 25.57
N GLY A 38 4.24 -17.09 25.57
CA GLY A 38 2.99 -17.31 24.84
C GLY A 38 3.10 -17.05 23.33
N PRO A 39 1.99 -17.18 22.57
CA PRO A 39 1.95 -16.90 21.14
C PRO A 39 2.50 -15.49 20.83
N PRO A 40 3.31 -15.27 19.79
CA PRO A 40 3.91 -13.97 19.53
C PRO A 40 2.85 -12.88 19.25
N THR A 41 2.81 -11.85 20.09
CA THR A 41 2.03 -10.63 19.86
C THR A 41 2.60 -9.45 20.66
N ALA A 42 2.64 -8.28 20.04
CA ALA A 42 3.05 -7.04 20.71
C ALA A 42 1.88 -6.39 21.48
N LEU A 43 0.63 -6.73 21.13
CA LEU A 43 -0.57 -6.05 21.63
C LEU A 43 -0.71 -6.15 23.15
N ARG A 44 -0.45 -7.32 23.75
CA ARG A 44 -0.56 -7.50 25.22
C ARG A 44 0.42 -6.60 26.00
N THR A 45 1.62 -6.39 25.45
CA THR A 45 2.61 -5.48 26.03
C THR A 45 2.22 -4.04 25.77
N ALA A 46 1.67 -3.74 24.58
CA ALA A 46 1.16 -2.41 24.24
C ALA A 46 0.01 -2.00 25.17
N ILE A 47 -0.97 -2.87 25.45
CA ILE A 47 -2.07 -2.60 26.40
C ILE A 47 -1.51 -2.16 27.75
N ARG A 48 -0.52 -2.89 28.28
CA ARG A 48 0.14 -2.52 29.54
C ARG A 48 0.91 -1.21 29.44
N ALA A 49 1.61 -0.99 28.34
CA ALA A 49 2.43 0.21 28.12
C ALA A 49 1.58 1.47 27.96
N TRP A 50 0.41 1.38 27.30
CA TRP A 50 -0.52 2.49 27.16
C TRP A 50 -1.34 2.75 28.42
N SER A 51 -1.58 1.73 29.24
CA SER A 51 -2.14 1.87 30.60
C SER A 51 -1.13 2.46 31.60
N ALA A 52 0.12 2.65 31.18
CA ALA A 52 1.24 2.90 32.06
C ALA A 52 1.40 4.38 32.48
N ILE A 53 0.33 5.16 32.49
CA ILE A 53 0.36 6.62 32.58
C ILE A 53 0.65 7.06 34.03
N ALA A 54 1.63 7.95 34.22
CA ALA A 54 1.95 8.50 35.53
C ALA A 54 1.00 9.64 35.91
N GLU A 55 0.88 9.93 37.21
CA GLU A 55 0.11 11.07 37.69
C GLU A 55 0.72 12.39 37.18
N GLY A 56 -0.12 13.33 36.74
CA GLY A 56 0.32 14.62 36.19
C GLY A 56 0.87 14.58 34.75
N THR A 57 0.89 13.40 34.11
CA THR A 57 1.28 13.25 32.70
C THR A 57 0.27 13.95 31.79
N THR A 58 0.75 14.86 30.93
CA THR A 58 -0.07 15.51 29.89
C THR A 58 -0.03 14.72 28.58
N HIS A 59 1.13 14.13 28.28
CA HIS A 59 1.38 13.35 27.09
C HIS A 59 2.14 12.08 27.47
N HIS A 60 1.67 10.94 26.98
CA HIS A 60 2.26 9.63 27.23
C HIS A 60 2.98 9.13 25.97
N LEU A 61 4.29 8.93 26.08
CA LEU A 61 5.16 8.39 25.02
C LEU A 61 5.35 6.89 25.22
N VAL A 62 5.12 6.09 24.18
CA VAL A 62 5.51 4.68 24.18
C VAL A 62 6.61 4.47 23.14
N LEU A 63 7.68 3.82 23.58
CA LEU A 63 8.79 3.37 22.73
C LEU A 63 8.83 1.83 22.73
N GLN A 64 9.13 1.23 21.59
CA GLN A 64 9.52 -0.18 21.52
C GLN A 64 10.99 -0.35 21.92
N ASP A 65 11.37 -1.55 22.40
CA ASP A 65 12.72 -1.80 22.89
C ASP A 65 13.81 -1.62 21.83
N ASP A 66 13.51 -1.81 20.55
CA ASP A 66 14.40 -1.61 19.41
C ASP A 66 14.35 -0.20 18.79
N ALA A 67 13.74 0.77 19.46
CA ALA A 67 13.81 2.17 19.07
C ALA A 67 15.23 2.74 19.26
N VAL A 68 15.72 3.45 18.25
CA VAL A 68 17.02 4.15 18.25
C VAL A 68 16.77 5.64 18.03
N PRO A 69 16.59 6.44 19.10
CA PRO A 69 16.35 7.87 18.98
C PRO A 69 17.61 8.63 18.53
N VAL A 70 17.40 9.79 17.90
CA VAL A 70 18.46 10.79 17.72
C VAL A 70 18.93 11.36 19.06
N ASP A 71 20.12 11.96 19.06
CA ASP A 71 20.57 12.78 20.18
C ASP A 71 19.58 13.93 20.44
N GLY A 72 19.31 14.23 21.71
CA GLY A 72 18.35 15.29 22.09
C GLY A 72 16.87 14.94 21.85
N PHE A 73 16.53 13.69 21.51
CA PHE A 73 15.17 13.25 21.18
C PHE A 73 14.09 13.73 22.16
N PHE A 74 14.32 13.70 23.49
CA PHE A 74 13.30 14.09 24.45
C PHE A 74 12.95 15.58 24.42
N ASP A 75 13.90 16.44 24.04
CA ASP A 75 13.64 17.87 23.92
C ASP A 75 12.83 18.15 22.65
N HIS A 76 13.17 17.48 21.56
CA HIS A 76 12.37 17.47 20.34
C HIS A 76 10.96 16.92 20.57
N ALA A 77 10.82 15.79 21.28
CA ALA A 77 9.51 15.20 21.57
C ALA A 77 8.65 16.12 22.43
N ARG A 78 9.23 16.82 23.42
CA ARG A 78 8.53 17.83 24.22
C ARG A 78 8.07 19.02 23.39
N ALA A 79 8.93 19.53 22.51
CA ALA A 79 8.57 20.61 21.61
C ALA A 79 7.46 20.20 20.64
N ALA A 80 7.53 18.99 20.10
CA ALA A 80 6.52 18.41 19.22
C ALA A 80 5.14 18.30 19.90
N VAL A 81 5.06 17.71 21.10
CA VAL A 81 3.77 17.59 21.83
C VAL A 81 3.24 18.94 22.32
N ALA A 82 4.11 19.92 22.54
CA ALA A 82 3.68 21.29 22.86
C ALA A 82 3.08 22.00 21.64
N ALA A 83 3.62 21.74 20.44
CA ALA A 83 3.14 22.34 19.19
C ALA A 83 1.82 21.70 18.70
N ALA A 84 1.59 20.42 18.98
CA ALA A 84 0.39 19.70 18.56
C ALA A 84 -0.25 18.92 19.73
N PRO A 85 -0.81 19.61 20.74
CA PRO A 85 -1.23 19.00 22.02
C PRO A 85 -2.46 18.08 21.94
N ASP A 86 -3.14 18.06 20.80
CA ASP A 86 -4.35 17.27 20.59
C ASP A 86 -4.15 16.13 19.57
N ALA A 87 -2.94 15.99 19.03
CA ALA A 87 -2.61 15.00 18.01
C ALA A 87 -1.86 13.79 18.60
N ALA A 88 -1.99 12.66 17.93
CA ALA A 88 -1.05 11.56 18.05
C ALA A 88 0.21 11.88 17.24
N ILE A 89 1.40 11.77 17.82
CA ILE A 89 2.67 12.15 17.18
C ILE A 89 3.56 10.93 17.04
N ALA A 90 3.78 10.49 15.79
CA ALA A 90 4.67 9.39 15.46
C ALA A 90 6.06 9.91 15.08
N PHE A 91 7.08 9.45 15.82
CA PHE A 91 8.48 9.84 15.61
C PHE A 91 9.26 8.87 14.71
N TYR A 92 8.61 7.79 14.30
CA TYR A 92 9.12 6.75 13.42
C TYR A 92 8.09 6.45 12.32
N THR A 93 8.57 6.21 11.09
CA THR A 93 7.75 5.64 10.01
C THR A 93 8.59 4.68 9.19
N ASN A 94 8.07 3.46 8.96
CA ASN A 94 8.79 2.44 8.23
C ASN A 94 8.97 2.83 6.74
N TRP A 95 10.17 2.65 6.21
CA TRP A 95 10.54 3.06 4.86
C TRP A 95 9.79 2.36 3.71
N ASN A 96 9.15 1.22 3.97
CA ASN A 96 8.41 0.42 2.99
C ASN A 96 6.87 0.57 3.12
N SER A 97 6.42 1.72 3.61
CA SER A 97 5.00 2.01 3.88
C SER A 97 4.54 3.30 3.20
N ARG A 98 3.21 3.48 3.12
CA ARG A 98 2.60 4.72 2.60
C ARG A 98 2.90 5.91 3.51
N ASN A 99 2.89 5.68 4.83
CA ASN A 99 3.33 6.68 5.83
C ASN A 99 4.79 7.08 5.62
N GLY A 100 5.66 6.12 5.31
CA GLY A 100 7.05 6.41 4.97
C GLY A 100 7.19 7.28 3.71
N ALA A 101 6.37 7.02 2.69
CA ALA A 101 6.32 7.86 1.50
C ALA A 101 5.83 9.29 1.80
N ALA A 102 4.80 9.44 2.64
CA ALA A 102 4.34 10.74 3.11
C ALA A 102 5.45 11.53 3.83
N VAL A 103 6.22 10.86 4.69
CA VAL A 103 7.39 11.47 5.35
C VAL A 103 8.46 11.90 4.36
N ARG A 104 8.70 11.13 3.28
CA ARG A 104 9.63 11.56 2.22
C ARG A 104 9.15 12.82 1.52
N ILE A 105 7.86 12.94 1.21
CA ILE A 105 7.30 14.15 0.61
C ILE A 105 7.52 15.35 1.54
N ALA A 106 7.23 15.21 2.83
CA ALA A 106 7.47 16.28 3.80
C ALA A 106 8.94 16.65 3.92
N ALA A 107 9.84 15.66 3.98
CA ALA A 107 11.28 15.88 3.99
C ALA A 107 11.77 16.63 2.74
N LEU A 108 11.28 16.26 1.55
CA LEU A 108 11.58 16.93 0.29
C LEU A 108 11.03 18.37 0.24
N ALA A 109 9.87 18.61 0.86
CA ALA A 109 9.23 19.92 0.97
C ALA A 109 9.79 20.79 2.10
N GLY A 110 10.72 20.27 2.91
CA GLY A 110 11.22 20.94 4.12
C GLY A 110 10.19 21.07 5.24
N ALA A 111 9.07 20.35 5.17
CA ALA A 111 8.01 20.36 6.17
C ALA A 111 8.36 19.47 7.37
N ARG A 112 7.94 19.88 8.56
CA ARG A 112 8.12 19.12 9.82
C ARG A 112 7.08 18.04 10.05
N TRP A 113 5.92 18.20 9.43
CA TRP A 113 4.70 17.46 9.75
C TRP A 113 4.02 17.01 8.47
N VAL A 114 3.56 15.77 8.45
CA VAL A 114 2.66 15.24 7.44
C VAL A 114 1.57 14.41 8.08
N THR A 115 0.37 14.43 7.52
CA THR A 115 -0.74 13.62 7.99
C THR A 115 -0.50 12.15 7.65
N ALA A 116 -0.91 11.23 8.53
CA ALA A 116 -0.82 9.81 8.23
C ALA A 116 -1.78 9.39 7.12
N THR A 117 -1.40 8.35 6.37
CA THR A 117 -2.07 7.87 5.14
C THR A 117 -3.19 6.85 5.39
N HIS A 118 -3.63 6.70 6.64
CA HIS A 118 -4.68 5.76 7.08
C HIS A 118 -4.38 4.25 6.85
N GLU A 119 -3.11 3.86 6.67
CA GLU A 119 -2.67 2.45 6.61
C GLU A 119 -2.68 1.82 8.03
N TYR A 120 -1.68 2.14 8.84
CA TYR A 120 -1.56 1.79 10.25
C TYR A 120 -1.01 3.02 11.00
N THR A 121 -1.04 3.01 12.33
CA THR A 121 -0.36 4.03 13.14
C THR A 121 1.00 3.48 13.58
N PRO A 122 2.14 4.09 13.21
CA PRO A 122 3.44 3.60 13.65
C PRO A 122 3.59 3.66 15.18
N THR A 123 3.81 2.50 15.82
CA THR A 123 3.89 2.38 17.30
C THR A 123 5.30 2.22 17.85
N VAL A 124 6.34 2.16 17.00
CA VAL A 124 7.76 2.06 17.44
C VAL A 124 8.14 3.23 18.35
N ALA A 125 7.64 4.44 18.04
CA ALA A 125 7.76 5.62 18.88
C ALA A 125 6.56 6.54 18.65
N LEU A 126 5.61 6.53 19.59
CA LEU A 126 4.34 7.24 19.49
C LEU A 126 4.05 8.00 20.79
N ALA A 127 3.73 9.28 20.70
CA ALA A 127 3.19 10.05 21.82
C ALA A 127 1.70 10.34 21.61
N LEU A 128 0.91 10.17 22.66
CA LEU A 128 -0.51 10.51 22.70
C LEU A 128 -0.79 11.51 23.83
N PRO A 129 -1.82 12.36 23.72
CA PRO A 129 -2.37 13.05 24.87
C PRO A 129 -2.79 12.02 25.92
N ALA A 130 -2.46 12.24 27.20
CA ALA A 130 -2.67 11.24 28.26
C ALA A 130 -4.13 10.77 28.35
N ARG A 131 -5.08 11.70 28.16
CA ARG A 131 -6.52 11.42 28.10
C ARG A 131 -6.90 10.42 26.99
N ILE A 132 -6.20 10.47 25.87
CA ILE A 132 -6.39 9.57 24.73
C ILE A 132 -5.66 8.25 25.00
N ALA A 133 -4.45 8.27 25.54
CA ALA A 133 -3.72 7.04 25.90
C ALA A 133 -4.53 6.14 26.84
N ALA A 134 -5.23 6.74 27.81
CA ALA A 134 -6.01 6.01 28.82
C ALA A 134 -7.12 5.12 28.23
N GLY A 135 -7.71 5.51 27.09
CA GLY A 135 -8.80 4.74 26.45
C GLY A 135 -8.32 3.59 25.55
N PHE A 136 -7.03 3.48 25.26
CA PHE A 136 -6.53 2.46 24.32
C PHE A 136 -6.71 1.03 24.85
N ALA A 137 -6.50 0.80 26.15
CA ALA A 137 -6.59 -0.53 26.75
C ALA A 137 -7.99 -1.13 26.58
N ASP A 138 -9.03 -0.39 26.98
CA ASP A 138 -10.43 -0.81 26.85
C ASP A 138 -10.80 -1.07 25.38
N PHE A 139 -10.35 -0.22 24.46
CA PHE A 139 -10.60 -0.41 23.03
C PHE A 139 -9.92 -1.67 22.50
N ALA A 140 -8.66 -1.90 22.88
CA ALA A 140 -7.87 -3.05 22.45
C ALA A 140 -8.40 -4.38 23.02
N GLU A 141 -8.91 -4.40 24.25
CA GLU A 141 -9.55 -5.59 24.81
C GLU A 141 -10.84 -5.95 24.07
N ALA A 142 -11.62 -4.95 23.66
CA ALA A 142 -12.86 -5.15 22.91
C ALA A 142 -12.65 -5.51 21.42
N HIS A 143 -11.55 -5.06 20.79
CA HIS A 143 -11.38 -5.11 19.32
C HIS A 143 -10.06 -5.72 18.83
N GLY A 144 -9.13 -6.06 19.72
CA GLY A 144 -7.73 -6.34 19.38
C GLY A 144 -7.38 -7.81 19.12
N SER A 145 -8.32 -8.75 19.26
CA SER A 145 -8.01 -10.18 19.18
C SER A 145 -7.49 -10.66 17.81
N THR A 146 -7.71 -9.89 16.74
CA THR A 146 -7.39 -10.30 15.35
C THR A 146 -6.32 -9.46 14.66
N TRP A 147 -5.96 -8.30 15.21
CA TRP A 147 -5.13 -7.31 14.54
C TRP A 147 -3.82 -7.02 15.29
N PRO A 148 -2.72 -6.70 14.58
CA PRO A 148 -1.51 -6.19 15.23
C PRO A 148 -1.77 -4.85 15.94
N ASP A 149 -0.90 -4.48 16.88
CA ASP A 149 -1.09 -3.31 17.76
C ASP A 149 -1.17 -1.98 17.02
N ASP A 150 -0.41 -1.83 15.93
CA ASP A 150 -0.41 -0.64 15.07
C ASP A 150 -1.73 -0.44 14.30
N VAL A 151 -2.37 -1.53 13.89
CA VAL A 151 -3.70 -1.52 13.26
C VAL A 151 -4.78 -1.26 14.31
N VAL A 152 -4.70 -1.88 15.49
CA VAL A 152 -5.62 -1.60 16.61
C VAL A 152 -5.53 -0.13 17.02
N MET A 153 -4.32 0.42 17.14
CA MET A 153 -4.08 1.83 17.43
C MET A 153 -4.66 2.75 16.34
N SER A 154 -4.45 2.40 15.06
CA SER A 154 -5.05 3.15 13.94
C SER A 154 -6.58 3.23 14.04
N ARG A 155 -7.23 2.08 14.32
CA ARG A 155 -8.68 2.01 14.50
C ARG A 155 -9.15 2.80 15.71
N TYR A 156 -8.43 2.72 16.82
CA TYR A 156 -8.72 3.48 18.04
C TYR A 156 -8.66 4.99 17.80
N LEU A 157 -7.57 5.49 17.23
CA LEU A 157 -7.39 6.92 16.99
C LEU A 157 -8.40 7.47 15.98
N ARG A 158 -8.75 6.68 14.95
CA ARG A 158 -9.84 7.02 14.03
C ARG A 158 -11.19 7.10 14.75
N ALA A 159 -11.53 6.12 15.57
CA ALA A 159 -12.78 6.13 16.35
C ALA A 159 -12.84 7.28 17.36
N ALA A 160 -11.69 7.68 17.93
CA ALA A 160 -11.55 8.80 18.83
C ALA A 160 -11.47 10.18 18.12
N GLY A 161 -11.44 10.21 16.78
CA GLY A 161 -11.29 11.45 16.01
C GLY A 161 -9.94 12.15 16.21
N VAL A 162 -8.89 11.40 16.58
CA VAL A 162 -7.56 11.96 16.90
C VAL A 162 -6.69 11.93 15.64
N PRO A 163 -6.19 13.09 15.17
CA PRO A 163 -5.31 13.13 14.01
C PRO A 163 -3.95 12.50 14.35
N VAL A 164 -3.37 11.80 13.38
CA VAL A 164 -2.02 11.24 13.48
C VAL A 164 -1.08 12.07 12.62
N LEU A 165 -0.10 12.69 13.28
CA LEU A 165 0.97 13.47 12.66
C LEU A 165 2.25 12.64 12.64
N LEU A 166 2.87 12.58 11.46
CA LEU A 166 4.16 11.94 11.25
C LEU A 166 5.24 13.03 11.22
N VAL A 167 6.29 12.84 12.01
CA VAL A 167 7.41 13.79 12.08
C VAL A 167 8.40 13.53 10.93
N ALA A 168 8.79 14.60 10.24
CA ALA A 168 9.77 14.60 9.15
C ALA A 168 10.91 15.61 9.43
N PRO A 169 12.18 15.18 9.47
CA PRO A 169 12.65 13.79 9.42
C PRO A 169 12.16 12.96 10.62
N ASN A 170 12.12 11.64 10.49
CA ASN A 170 11.89 10.75 11.63
C ASN A 170 13.02 10.91 12.66
N LEU A 171 12.64 11.03 13.94
CA LEU A 171 13.58 11.20 15.06
C LEU A 171 13.99 9.88 15.69
N VAL A 172 13.39 8.78 15.26
CA VAL A 172 13.67 7.42 15.74
C VAL A 172 13.97 6.55 14.53
N GLU A 173 15.00 5.72 14.64
CA GLU A 173 15.33 4.59 13.76
C GLU A 173 14.93 3.29 14.44
N HIS A 174 14.79 2.23 13.66
CA HIS A 174 14.57 0.88 14.18
C HIS A 174 15.90 0.11 14.16
N ALA A 175 16.28 -0.50 15.29
CA ALA A 175 17.48 -1.32 15.36
C ALA A 175 17.37 -2.53 14.40
N ASP A 176 18.48 -2.93 13.79
CA ASP A 176 18.54 -4.05 12.83
C ASP A 176 18.59 -5.41 13.57
N GLU A 177 17.62 -5.63 14.45
CA GLU A 177 17.50 -6.82 15.31
C GLU A 177 16.44 -7.79 14.75
N PRO A 178 16.62 -9.13 14.90
CA PRO A 178 15.60 -10.11 14.51
C PRO A 178 14.24 -9.80 15.14
N SER A 179 13.15 -10.06 14.40
CA SER A 179 11.82 -9.75 14.89
C SER A 179 11.37 -10.71 15.99
N VAL A 180 10.99 -10.20 17.16
CA VAL A 180 10.37 -11.01 18.23
C VAL A 180 9.06 -11.66 17.76
N LEU A 181 8.32 -10.97 16.89
CA LEU A 181 7.08 -11.46 16.27
C LEU A 181 7.30 -12.47 15.13
N ARG A 182 8.55 -12.86 14.83
CA ARG A 182 8.91 -13.70 13.67
C ARG A 182 8.45 -13.11 12.32
N ASN A 183 8.36 -11.78 12.24
CA ASN A 183 8.06 -11.03 11.02
C ASN A 183 9.28 -10.86 10.11
N ASP A 184 10.19 -11.85 10.08
CA ASP A 184 11.45 -11.74 9.32
C ASP A 184 11.18 -11.66 7.79
N SER A 185 9.99 -12.09 7.35
CA SER A 185 9.48 -11.91 5.98
C SER A 185 9.21 -10.45 5.59
N HIS A 186 9.13 -9.52 6.55
CA HIS A 186 8.93 -8.09 6.27
C HIS A 186 10.24 -7.34 5.96
N GLY A 187 11.39 -8.03 6.03
CA GLY A 187 12.68 -7.42 5.74
C GLY A 187 13.20 -6.48 6.83
N SER A 188 14.22 -5.68 6.48
CA SER A 188 14.75 -4.65 7.39
C SER A 188 13.72 -3.53 7.57
N ARG A 189 13.55 -3.05 8.81
CA ARG A 189 12.46 -2.17 9.26
C ARG A 189 12.90 -0.72 9.49
N ARG A 190 13.72 -0.17 8.60
CA ARG A 190 14.33 1.16 8.83
C ARG A 190 13.36 2.31 8.62
N SER A 191 13.72 3.47 9.16
CA SER A 191 12.98 4.72 9.00
C SER A 191 13.06 5.27 7.59
N ALA A 192 11.97 5.89 7.14
CA ALA A 192 11.86 6.51 5.83
C ALA A 192 12.83 7.70 5.66
N CYS A 193 13.12 8.44 6.74
CA CYS A 193 14.11 9.51 6.74
C CYS A 193 14.61 9.78 8.17
N PHE A 194 15.66 9.08 8.64
CA PHE A 194 16.17 9.24 10.00
C PHE A 194 17.25 10.33 10.12
N ALA A 195 16.91 11.45 10.75
CA ALA A 195 17.85 12.54 11.01
C ALA A 195 17.37 13.45 12.14
N ALA A 196 18.29 14.18 12.77
CA ALA A 196 17.92 15.33 13.59
C ALA A 196 17.33 16.44 12.68
N PRO A 197 16.32 17.20 13.16
CA PRO A 197 15.72 18.26 12.37
C PRO A 197 16.72 19.41 12.17
N PRO A 198 16.71 20.09 11.00
CA PRO A 198 17.52 21.29 10.79
C PRO A 198 16.89 22.48 11.53
N GLY A 199 17.17 22.62 12.82
CA GLY A 199 16.72 23.70 13.69
C GLY A 199 15.58 23.34 14.65
N ASP A 200 15.25 24.27 15.54
CA ASP A 200 14.40 24.04 16.72
C ASP A 200 12.94 24.48 16.54
N ASP A 201 12.54 24.90 15.34
CA ASP A 201 11.15 25.28 15.08
C ASP A 201 10.25 24.05 14.90
N TRP A 202 9.32 23.89 15.85
CA TRP A 202 8.30 22.85 15.89
C TRP A 202 6.90 23.39 15.61
N SER A 203 6.76 24.68 15.31
CA SER A 203 5.47 25.29 15.00
C SER A 203 4.74 24.50 13.91
N LEU A 204 3.41 24.37 14.06
CA LEU A 204 2.58 23.80 12.99
C LEU A 204 2.54 24.72 11.76
N GLY A 205 2.88 26.00 11.89
CA GLY A 205 2.87 26.95 10.78
C GLY A 205 1.51 26.96 10.06
N ALA A 206 1.52 26.63 8.76
CA ALA A 206 0.32 26.51 7.93
C ALA A 206 -0.46 25.19 8.12
N GLY A 207 -0.04 24.33 9.05
CA GLY A 207 -0.58 23.00 9.29
C GLY A 207 0.31 21.89 8.72
N PRO A 208 0.00 20.62 9.06
CA PRO A 208 0.70 19.47 8.50
C PRO A 208 0.45 19.35 6.99
N LEU A 209 1.45 18.86 6.27
CA LEU A 209 1.28 18.53 4.86
C LEU A 209 0.22 17.42 4.71
N ASP A 210 -0.73 17.59 3.80
CA ASP A 210 -1.75 16.59 3.45
C ASP A 210 -1.82 16.43 1.92
N PRO A 211 -0.86 15.71 1.34
CA PRO A 211 -0.74 15.62 -0.12
C PRO A 211 -1.92 14.83 -0.72
N ASP A 212 -2.49 15.35 -1.80
CA ASP A 212 -3.50 14.66 -2.62
C ASP A 212 -2.96 13.35 -3.22
N VAL A 213 -1.65 13.28 -3.44
CA VAL A 213 -0.99 12.16 -4.11
C VAL A 213 0.30 11.80 -3.40
N ILE A 214 0.47 10.51 -3.12
CA ILE A 214 1.62 9.96 -2.39
C ILE A 214 2.22 8.83 -3.21
N PRO A 215 3.24 9.10 -4.04
CA PRO A 215 3.99 8.05 -4.73
C PRO A 215 4.77 7.20 -3.72
N PHE A 216 4.65 5.89 -3.80
CA PHE A 216 5.37 4.96 -2.94
C PHE A 216 5.83 3.72 -3.71
N PHE A 217 6.91 3.12 -3.20
CA PHE A 217 7.55 1.96 -3.80
C PHE A 217 7.56 0.82 -2.77
N LYS A 218 6.92 -0.31 -3.10
CA LYS A 218 6.77 -1.44 -2.17
C LYS A 218 6.71 -2.76 -2.94
N HIS A 219 7.44 -3.76 -2.48
CA HIS A 219 7.58 -5.07 -3.12
C HIS A 219 8.05 -5.00 -4.58
N GLY A 220 8.92 -4.04 -4.91
CA GLY A 220 9.38 -3.84 -6.28
C GLY A 220 8.38 -3.10 -7.19
N ILE A 221 7.25 -2.63 -6.68
CA ILE A 221 6.20 -2.01 -7.51
C ILE A 221 6.01 -0.54 -7.15
N ALA A 222 5.92 0.32 -8.16
CA ALA A 222 5.56 1.74 -8.01
C ALA A 222 4.05 1.92 -7.97
N GLN A 223 3.57 2.59 -6.92
CA GLN A 223 2.15 2.83 -6.69
C GLN A 223 1.94 4.28 -6.20
N CYS A 224 0.70 4.74 -6.22
CA CYS A 224 0.30 6.02 -5.67
C CYS A 224 -0.91 5.83 -4.75
N VAL A 225 -0.90 6.46 -3.58
CA VAL A 225 -2.14 6.78 -2.89
C VAL A 225 -2.68 8.07 -3.47
N VAL A 226 -3.93 8.08 -3.91
CA VAL A 226 -4.59 9.26 -4.51
C VAL A 226 -5.87 9.58 -3.76
N ARG A 227 -6.13 10.88 -3.53
CA ARG A 227 -7.36 11.37 -2.91
C ARG A 227 -8.40 11.69 -3.99
N GLU A 228 -9.52 10.96 -3.99
CA GLU A 228 -10.65 11.16 -4.91
C GLU A 228 -11.96 11.13 -4.11
N ASP A 229 -12.83 12.12 -4.33
CA ASP A 229 -14.10 12.28 -3.60
C ASP A 229 -13.93 12.23 -2.06
N GLY A 230 -12.81 12.74 -1.55
CA GLY A 230 -12.47 12.70 -0.12
C GLY A 230 -11.92 11.37 0.39
N ARG A 231 -11.74 10.37 -0.48
CA ARG A 231 -11.29 9.01 -0.15
C ARG A 231 -9.88 8.77 -0.67
N ARG A 232 -9.06 8.03 0.07
CA ARG A 232 -7.72 7.65 -0.37
C ARG A 232 -7.75 6.24 -0.96
N THR A 233 -7.30 6.09 -2.19
CA THR A 233 -7.22 4.78 -2.87
C THR A 233 -5.82 4.52 -3.39
N THR A 234 -5.41 3.25 -3.44
CA THR A 234 -4.15 2.88 -4.08
C THR A 234 -4.37 2.54 -5.54
N ILE A 235 -3.56 3.15 -6.41
CA ILE A 235 -3.46 2.80 -7.83
C ILE A 235 -2.00 2.54 -8.22
N ASP A 236 -1.79 1.79 -9.30
CA ASP A 236 -0.46 1.64 -9.88
C ASP A 236 0.03 2.99 -10.42
N ALA A 237 1.34 3.24 -10.37
CA ALA A 237 1.91 4.50 -10.82
C ALA A 237 1.59 4.80 -12.29
N GLU A 238 1.63 3.80 -13.18
CA GLU A 238 1.23 3.91 -14.60
C GLU A 238 -0.19 4.52 -14.75
N ARG A 239 -1.15 4.09 -13.91
CA ARG A 239 -2.51 4.64 -13.92
C ARG A 239 -2.52 6.10 -13.51
N TYR A 240 -1.68 6.48 -12.54
CA TYR A 240 -1.57 7.87 -12.12
C TYR A 240 -0.96 8.77 -13.20
N PHE A 241 0.01 8.30 -13.98
CA PHE A 241 0.55 9.04 -15.12
C PHE A 241 -0.56 9.45 -16.09
N GLY A 242 -1.44 8.50 -16.47
CA GLY A 242 -2.57 8.78 -17.34
C GLY A 242 -3.58 9.77 -16.72
N ARG A 243 -3.88 9.66 -15.41
CA ARG A 243 -4.72 10.64 -14.69
C ARG A 243 -4.13 12.04 -14.69
N ALA A 244 -2.83 12.14 -14.45
CA ALA A 244 -2.09 13.39 -14.35
C ALA A 244 -1.79 14.02 -15.71
N GLY A 245 -1.97 13.29 -16.82
CA GLY A 245 -1.60 13.74 -18.16
C GLY A 245 -0.10 13.69 -18.44
N TRP A 246 0.61 12.79 -17.76
CA TRP A 246 2.01 12.46 -18.07
C TRP A 246 2.09 11.20 -18.93
N ASP A 247 3.14 11.14 -19.75
CA ASP A 247 3.43 9.99 -20.60
C ASP A 247 4.35 9.00 -19.87
N PHE A 248 3.81 7.82 -19.57
CA PHE A 248 4.54 6.77 -18.88
C PHE A 248 5.65 6.16 -19.75
N ASP A 249 5.41 5.99 -21.06
CA ASP A 249 6.40 5.43 -21.98
C ASP A 249 7.58 6.40 -22.16
N ALA A 250 7.31 7.70 -22.20
CA ALA A 250 8.36 8.72 -22.21
C ALA A 250 9.19 8.69 -20.92
N CYS A 251 8.56 8.49 -19.77
CA CYS A 251 9.25 8.30 -18.49
C CYS A 251 10.18 7.08 -18.52
N GLN A 252 9.72 5.94 -19.03
CA GLN A 252 10.53 4.72 -19.16
C GLN A 252 11.64 4.86 -20.20
N LYS A 253 11.39 5.53 -21.33
CA LYS A 253 12.44 5.82 -22.30
C LYS A 253 13.58 6.64 -21.68
N GLN A 254 13.25 7.65 -20.89
CA GLN A 254 14.24 8.46 -20.19
C GLN A 254 15.01 7.62 -19.14
N ARG A 255 14.36 6.68 -18.46
CA ARG A 255 15.03 5.70 -17.60
C ARG A 255 16.11 4.96 -18.36
N LEU A 256 15.76 4.37 -19.50
CA LEU A 256 16.68 3.59 -20.34
C LEU A 256 17.85 4.42 -20.87
N GLU A 257 17.61 5.68 -21.26
CA GLU A 257 18.66 6.60 -21.70
C GLU A 257 19.65 6.92 -20.57
N VAL A 258 19.13 7.21 -19.37
CA VAL A 258 19.96 7.47 -18.19
C VAL A 258 20.71 6.23 -17.76
N THR A 259 20.03 5.07 -17.66
CA THR A 259 20.65 3.83 -17.20
C THR A 259 21.72 3.33 -18.17
N GLY A 260 21.51 3.48 -19.48
CA GLY A 260 22.50 3.17 -20.51
C GLY A 260 23.76 4.06 -20.47
N SER A 261 23.66 5.27 -19.90
CA SER A 261 24.79 6.21 -19.79
C SER A 261 25.64 6.05 -18.51
N VAL A 262 25.11 5.40 -17.46
CA VAL A 262 25.77 5.23 -16.15
C VAL A 262 26.33 3.79 -16.02
N PHE A 263 27.15 3.40 -16.99
CA PHE A 263 27.72 2.06 -17.10
C PHE A 263 28.57 1.72 -15.86
N GLY A 264 28.19 0.69 -15.09
CA GLY A 264 28.93 0.18 -13.94
C GLY A 264 28.13 0.13 -12.63
N ALA A 265 27.56 1.25 -12.17
CA ALA A 265 26.79 1.28 -10.91
C ALA A 265 25.44 0.54 -11.01
N LEU A 266 24.85 0.51 -12.21
CA LEU A 266 23.55 -0.12 -12.46
C LEU A 266 23.65 -1.59 -12.85
N ALA A 267 24.79 -2.03 -13.38
CA ALA A 267 25.05 -3.44 -13.65
C ALA A 267 24.95 -4.30 -12.38
N ASP A 268 25.22 -3.71 -11.21
CA ASP A 268 25.05 -4.36 -9.92
C ASP A 268 23.58 -4.48 -9.50
N LEU A 269 22.73 -3.51 -9.88
CA LEU A 269 21.28 -3.58 -9.65
C LEU A 269 20.67 -4.68 -10.52
N GLU A 270 20.96 -4.71 -11.82
CA GLU A 270 20.43 -5.69 -12.77
C GLU A 270 20.79 -7.15 -12.42
N ARG A 271 21.88 -7.38 -11.68
CA ARG A 271 22.25 -8.71 -11.18
C ARG A 271 21.42 -9.19 -9.98
N HIS A 272 20.76 -8.29 -9.27
CA HIS A 272 20.10 -8.59 -7.99
C HIS A 272 18.63 -8.19 -7.92
N LEU A 273 18.19 -7.30 -8.81
CA LEU A 273 16.83 -6.79 -8.93
C LEU A 273 16.29 -7.16 -10.30
N ASP A 274 15.00 -7.47 -10.36
CA ASP A 274 14.29 -7.58 -11.63
C ASP A 274 14.08 -6.19 -12.25
N GLU A 275 13.77 -6.20 -13.55
CA GLU A 275 13.50 -4.97 -14.32
C GLU A 275 12.33 -4.18 -13.72
N GLU A 276 11.32 -4.87 -13.19
CA GLU A 276 10.14 -4.25 -12.56
C GLU A 276 10.54 -3.44 -11.31
N ALA A 277 11.42 -3.95 -10.45
CA ALA A 277 11.92 -3.19 -9.30
C ALA A 277 12.76 -1.97 -9.70
N ILE A 278 13.56 -2.06 -10.76
CA ILE A 278 14.35 -0.93 -11.28
C ILE A 278 13.41 0.14 -11.84
N GLU A 279 12.43 -0.27 -12.66
CA GLU A 279 11.37 0.59 -13.16
C GLU A 279 10.57 1.24 -12.03
N GLY A 280 10.17 0.48 -11.02
CA GLY A 280 9.37 0.98 -9.92
C GLY A 280 10.12 1.99 -9.05
N LEU A 281 11.42 1.77 -8.81
CA LEU A 281 12.28 2.74 -8.12
C LEU A 281 12.37 4.06 -8.91
N TRP A 282 12.70 3.98 -10.20
CA TRP A 282 12.77 5.14 -11.08
C TRP A 282 11.45 5.91 -11.11
N THR A 283 10.34 5.20 -11.36
CA THR A 283 9.01 5.77 -11.52
C THR A 283 8.55 6.49 -10.26
N THR A 284 8.79 5.89 -9.08
CA THR A 284 8.43 6.51 -7.80
C THR A 284 9.23 7.79 -7.57
N ALA A 285 10.54 7.76 -7.82
CA ALA A 285 11.39 8.94 -7.66
C ALA A 285 11.02 10.04 -8.67
N TYR A 286 10.73 9.67 -9.92
CA TYR A 286 10.24 10.57 -10.96
C TYR A 286 8.97 11.29 -10.52
N LEU A 287 7.97 10.55 -10.04
CA LEU A 287 6.73 11.15 -9.56
C LEU A 287 6.95 12.10 -8.37
N LEU A 288 7.84 11.77 -7.44
CA LEU A 288 8.20 12.68 -6.35
C LEU A 288 8.83 13.98 -6.87
N GLY A 289 9.68 13.90 -7.90
CA GLY A 289 10.25 15.09 -8.54
C GLY A 289 9.22 15.90 -9.33
N ALA A 290 8.28 15.24 -9.99
CA ALA A 290 7.25 15.88 -10.80
C ALA A 290 6.15 16.56 -9.94
N LEU A 291 5.84 16.00 -8.78
CA LEU A 291 4.87 16.54 -7.81
C LEU A 291 5.49 17.50 -6.79
N GLY A 292 6.80 17.42 -6.57
CA GLY A 292 7.52 18.17 -5.54
C GLY A 292 7.83 19.62 -5.89
N THR A 293 8.32 20.37 -4.90
CA THR A 293 8.76 21.75 -5.07
C THR A 293 10.08 21.83 -5.83
N ARG A 294 10.13 22.68 -6.86
CA ARG A 294 11.35 22.93 -7.65
C ARG A 294 12.44 23.56 -6.78
N GLY A 295 13.57 22.89 -6.62
CA GLY A 295 14.69 23.39 -5.82
C GLY A 295 15.83 22.38 -5.69
N ARG A 296 16.97 22.84 -5.16
CA ARG A 296 18.09 21.94 -4.83
C ARG A 296 17.75 21.19 -3.55
N LEU A 297 17.89 19.87 -3.58
CA LEU A 297 17.72 19.02 -2.39
C LEU A 297 18.73 19.42 -1.31
N ASP A 298 18.23 19.59 -0.08
CA ASP A 298 19.09 19.68 1.09
C ASP A 298 19.55 18.26 1.54
N ARG A 299 20.23 18.20 2.69
CA ARG A 299 20.72 16.92 3.23
C ARG A 299 19.58 15.97 3.62
N VAL A 300 18.48 16.50 4.16
CA VAL A 300 17.34 15.71 4.65
C VAL A 300 16.54 15.16 3.46
N GLY A 301 16.29 15.99 2.44
CA GLY A 301 15.66 15.56 1.19
C GLY A 301 16.48 14.51 0.45
N SER A 302 17.81 14.67 0.40
CA SER A 302 18.72 13.67 -0.20
C SER A 302 18.68 12.34 0.56
N LEU A 303 18.63 12.39 1.90
CA LEU A 303 18.49 11.19 2.73
C LEU A 303 17.15 10.50 2.49
N ALA A 304 16.05 11.25 2.49
CA ALA A 304 14.71 10.73 2.25
C ALA A 304 14.60 10.02 0.90
N LEU A 305 15.18 10.61 -0.15
CA LEU A 305 15.21 10.04 -1.50
C LEU A 305 16.03 8.73 -1.55
N GLY A 306 17.18 8.70 -0.86
CA GLY A 306 18.05 7.54 -0.80
C GLY A 306 17.45 6.30 -0.11
N THR A 307 16.34 6.44 0.63
CA THR A 307 15.68 5.29 1.26
C THR A 307 14.62 4.62 0.39
N ILE A 308 14.24 5.18 -0.76
CA ILE A 308 13.15 4.64 -1.61
C ILE A 308 13.48 3.22 -2.05
N GLY A 309 14.61 3.04 -2.75
CA GLY A 309 14.99 1.76 -3.33
C GLY A 309 15.12 0.67 -2.27
N ALA A 310 15.99 0.88 -1.29
CA ALA A 310 16.25 -0.10 -0.25
C ALA A 310 14.98 -0.46 0.55
N GLY A 311 14.10 0.51 0.81
CA GLY A 311 12.81 0.26 1.46
C GLY A 311 11.86 -0.55 0.59
N GLY A 312 11.71 -0.22 -0.68
CA GLY A 312 10.73 -0.89 -1.55
C GLY A 312 11.07 -2.32 -1.91
N VAL A 313 12.34 -2.74 -1.83
CA VAL A 313 12.78 -4.13 -2.07
C VAL A 313 13.20 -4.87 -0.79
N CYS A 314 12.99 -4.29 0.41
CA CYS A 314 13.53 -4.88 1.64
C CYS A 314 12.94 -6.25 2.00
N THR A 315 11.77 -6.59 1.45
CA THR A 315 11.07 -7.87 1.68
C THR A 315 11.57 -9.00 0.79
N THR A 316 12.21 -8.68 -0.33
CA THR A 316 12.70 -9.65 -1.32
C THR A 316 14.22 -9.73 -1.37
N VAL A 317 14.91 -8.66 -0.95
CA VAL A 317 16.37 -8.57 -0.96
C VAL A 317 16.91 -8.58 0.47
N GLY A 318 17.85 -9.48 0.75
CA GLY A 318 18.46 -9.61 2.08
C GLY A 318 19.25 -8.37 2.51
N ALA A 319 19.29 -8.11 3.82
CA ALA A 319 19.88 -6.89 4.40
C ALA A 319 21.34 -6.63 3.99
N SER A 320 22.16 -7.69 3.82
CA SER A 320 23.55 -7.54 3.38
C SER A 320 23.64 -7.02 1.95
N THR A 321 22.85 -7.60 1.04
CA THR A 321 22.76 -7.16 -0.36
C THR A 321 22.21 -5.74 -0.43
N LEU A 322 21.19 -5.39 0.36
CA LEU A 322 20.67 -4.01 0.43
C LEU A 322 21.75 -3.00 0.83
N ARG A 323 22.64 -3.33 1.76
CA ARG A 323 23.75 -2.43 2.15
C ARG A 323 24.68 -2.17 0.97
N THR A 324 25.02 -3.21 0.21
CA THR A 324 25.87 -3.10 -0.99
C THR A 324 25.22 -2.28 -2.09
N LEU A 325 23.93 -2.50 -2.36
CA LEU A 325 23.22 -1.86 -3.47
C LEU A 325 22.73 -0.44 -3.15
N ARG A 326 22.72 -0.02 -1.88
CA ARG A 326 22.15 1.27 -1.44
C ARG A 326 22.72 2.49 -2.20
N PRO A 327 24.04 2.62 -2.44
CA PRO A 327 24.57 3.76 -3.19
C PRO A 327 24.00 3.85 -4.61
N ALA A 328 23.95 2.73 -5.33
CA ALA A 328 23.41 2.68 -6.70
C ALA A 328 21.90 2.99 -6.73
N MET A 329 21.13 2.42 -5.79
CA MET A 329 19.70 2.74 -5.65
C MET A 329 19.45 4.21 -5.32
N SER A 330 20.28 4.81 -4.46
CA SER A 330 20.16 6.23 -4.08
C SER A 330 20.45 7.14 -5.27
N GLU A 331 21.45 6.78 -6.08
CA GLU A 331 21.78 7.53 -7.29
C GLU A 331 20.69 7.42 -8.36
N LEU A 332 20.13 6.23 -8.57
CA LEU A 332 19.00 6.05 -9.49
C LEU A 332 17.78 6.86 -9.03
N ALA A 333 17.48 6.87 -7.73
CA ALA A 333 16.41 7.69 -7.18
C ALA A 333 16.66 9.20 -7.39
N ARG A 334 17.91 9.67 -7.20
CA ARG A 334 18.29 11.06 -7.49
C ARG A 334 18.06 11.43 -8.95
N LEU A 335 18.52 10.59 -9.87
CA LEU A 335 18.37 10.81 -11.31
C LEU A 335 16.90 10.80 -11.74
N GLY A 336 16.10 9.86 -11.22
CA GLY A 336 14.65 9.80 -11.47
C GLY A 336 13.93 11.05 -10.97
N HIS A 337 14.21 11.48 -9.74
CA HIS A 337 13.66 12.72 -9.18
C HIS A 337 14.01 13.95 -10.01
N GLU A 338 15.26 14.08 -10.44
CA GLU A 338 15.68 15.19 -11.30
C GLU A 338 15.02 15.17 -12.68
N ALA A 339 14.80 13.98 -13.24
CA ALA A 339 14.05 13.81 -14.48
C ALA A 339 12.60 14.27 -14.31
N GLY A 340 11.93 13.82 -13.24
CA GLY A 340 10.57 14.24 -12.88
C GLY A 340 10.43 15.74 -12.66
N ALA A 341 11.39 16.37 -11.99
CA ALA A 341 11.37 17.82 -11.76
C ALA A 341 11.45 18.66 -13.05
N ARG A 342 11.97 18.07 -14.14
CA ARG A 342 12.04 18.67 -15.48
C ARG A 342 10.87 18.25 -16.39
N ALA A 343 10.04 17.30 -15.95
CA ALA A 343 8.93 16.77 -16.71
C ALA A 343 7.93 17.87 -17.08
N ARG A 344 7.32 17.72 -18.26
CA ARG A 344 6.23 18.57 -18.71
C ARG A 344 5.00 17.69 -18.92
N LEU A 345 3.83 18.25 -18.66
CA LEU A 345 2.57 17.61 -19.00
C LEU A 345 2.51 17.37 -20.50
N SER A 346 2.05 16.19 -20.88
CA SER A 346 1.77 15.88 -22.27
C SER A 346 0.49 16.60 -22.69
N PRO A 347 0.42 17.15 -23.91
CA PRO A 347 -0.83 17.71 -24.42
C PRO A 347 -1.91 16.64 -24.42
N ALA A 348 -3.07 16.94 -23.84
CA ALA A 348 -4.15 15.97 -23.72
C ALA A 348 -4.71 15.62 -25.11
N PRO A 349 -4.69 14.34 -25.53
CA PRO A 349 -5.38 13.93 -26.75
C PRO A 349 -6.90 14.10 -26.58
N ARG A 350 -7.64 14.10 -27.69
CA ARG A 350 -9.12 14.03 -27.65
C ARG A 350 -9.51 12.78 -26.86
N ARG A 351 -10.27 12.95 -25.79
CA ARG A 351 -10.78 11.84 -24.98
C ARG A 351 -11.88 11.12 -25.75
N GLU A 352 -11.70 9.82 -25.97
CA GLU A 352 -12.74 8.97 -26.54
C GLU A 352 -13.86 8.76 -25.49
N ARG A 353 -15.12 8.90 -25.91
CA ARG A 353 -16.28 8.80 -25.02
C ARG A 353 -16.75 7.35 -24.95
N VAL A 354 -16.60 6.73 -23.77
CA VAL A 354 -16.94 5.31 -23.56
C VAL A 354 -18.05 5.19 -22.55
N LEU A 355 -19.15 4.55 -22.95
CA LEU A 355 -20.21 4.17 -22.02
C LEU A 355 -19.85 2.84 -21.35
N VAL A 356 -19.72 2.82 -20.03
CA VAL A 356 -19.58 1.57 -19.27
C VAL A 356 -20.90 1.25 -18.58
N THR A 357 -21.47 0.08 -18.86
CA THR A 357 -22.70 -0.35 -18.18
C THR A 357 -22.40 -0.81 -16.76
N THR A 358 -23.44 -0.86 -15.91
CA THR A 358 -23.36 -1.44 -14.55
C THR A 358 -22.25 -0.86 -13.67
N THR A 359 -21.93 0.43 -13.79
CA THR A 359 -20.95 1.14 -12.93
C THR A 359 -21.34 1.19 -11.45
N HIS A 360 -22.59 0.87 -11.11
CA HIS A 360 -23.04 0.67 -9.73
C HIS A 360 -22.58 -0.67 -9.14
N ARG A 361 -22.06 -1.59 -9.96
CA ARG A 361 -21.57 -2.92 -9.59
C ARG A 361 -20.05 -2.95 -9.53
N PRO A 362 -19.43 -3.83 -8.70
CA PRO A 362 -17.97 -3.86 -8.51
C PRO A 362 -17.16 -3.91 -9.81
N LEU A 363 -17.45 -4.88 -10.69
CA LEU A 363 -16.66 -5.08 -11.92
C LEU A 363 -16.81 -3.92 -12.91
N GLY A 364 -18.04 -3.47 -13.17
CA GLY A 364 -18.31 -2.32 -14.05
C GLY A 364 -17.69 -1.03 -13.52
N ARG A 365 -17.75 -0.79 -12.21
CA ARG A 365 -17.12 0.36 -11.56
C ARG A 365 -15.61 0.37 -11.74
N GLU A 366 -14.93 -0.75 -11.50
CA GLU A 366 -13.48 -0.81 -11.62
C GLU A 366 -13.02 -0.73 -13.08
N ILE A 367 -13.73 -1.36 -14.02
CA ILE A 367 -13.43 -1.19 -15.46
C ILE A 367 -13.56 0.29 -15.85
N ALA A 368 -14.63 0.96 -15.43
CA ALA A 368 -14.82 2.40 -15.67
C ALA A 368 -13.68 3.24 -15.11
N ARG A 369 -13.24 2.98 -13.87
CA ARG A 369 -12.09 3.67 -13.26
C ARG A 369 -10.81 3.45 -14.07
N HIS A 370 -10.50 2.20 -14.42
CA HIS A 370 -9.29 1.89 -15.18
C HIS A 370 -9.27 2.50 -16.60
N LEU A 371 -10.43 2.68 -17.22
CA LEU A 371 -10.55 3.40 -18.49
C LEU A 371 -10.39 4.91 -18.28
N ALA A 372 -11.05 5.51 -17.28
CA ALA A 372 -10.86 6.94 -16.99
C ALA A 372 -9.37 7.29 -16.78
N ASP A 373 -8.63 6.41 -16.10
CA ASP A 373 -7.19 6.55 -15.85
C ASP A 373 -6.34 6.50 -17.12
N ARG A 374 -6.84 5.85 -18.18
CA ARG A 374 -6.21 5.78 -19.50
C ARG A 374 -6.63 6.93 -20.42
N GLY A 375 -7.34 7.93 -19.88
CA GLY A 375 -7.71 9.14 -20.60
C GLY A 375 -9.06 9.07 -21.31
N TYR A 376 -9.86 8.03 -21.09
CA TYR A 376 -11.22 7.97 -21.64
C TYR A 376 -12.18 8.91 -20.88
N GLU A 377 -13.13 9.49 -21.61
CA GLU A 377 -14.30 10.14 -20.99
C GLU A 377 -15.34 9.06 -20.72
N VAL A 378 -15.40 8.58 -19.48
CA VAL A 378 -16.29 7.48 -19.11
C VAL A 378 -17.66 8.01 -18.68
N LEU A 379 -18.69 7.55 -19.37
CA LEU A 379 -20.09 7.88 -19.10
C LEU A 379 -20.75 6.76 -18.30
N ALA A 380 -21.68 7.12 -17.42
CA ALA A 380 -22.48 6.20 -16.62
C ALA A 380 -23.99 6.37 -16.94
N GLY A 381 -24.72 5.26 -16.97
CA GLY A 381 -26.18 5.26 -17.19
C GLY A 381 -26.60 5.03 -18.65
N ASN A 382 -27.91 5.03 -18.91
CA ASN A 382 -28.47 4.77 -20.24
C ASN A 382 -28.78 6.05 -21.05
N ASP A 383 -28.52 7.23 -20.47
CA ASP A 383 -28.95 8.51 -21.04
C ASP A 383 -27.75 9.31 -21.57
N GLY A 384 -27.58 9.36 -22.89
CA GLY A 384 -26.60 10.23 -23.56
C GLY A 384 -26.40 9.92 -25.06
N PRO A 385 -26.11 10.93 -25.91
CA PRO A 385 -26.01 10.80 -27.37
C PRO A 385 -24.70 10.11 -27.81
N ASP A 386 -24.61 9.75 -29.11
CA ASP A 386 -23.47 9.12 -29.82
C ASP A 386 -22.19 8.99 -28.98
N VAL A 387 -21.94 7.76 -28.52
CA VAL A 387 -20.70 7.39 -27.83
C VAL A 387 -19.73 6.77 -28.84
N ASP A 388 -18.44 6.91 -28.61
CA ASP A 388 -17.45 6.30 -29.50
C ASP A 388 -17.49 4.77 -29.34
N ALA A 389 -17.62 4.27 -28.09
CA ALA A 389 -17.74 2.85 -27.78
C ALA A 389 -18.61 2.54 -26.55
N VAL A 390 -19.07 1.29 -26.45
CA VAL A 390 -19.79 0.75 -25.28
C VAL A 390 -19.02 -0.41 -24.69
N VAL A 391 -18.83 -0.41 -23.37
CA VAL A 391 -18.35 -1.56 -22.60
C VAL A 391 -19.51 -2.07 -21.74
N HIS A 392 -20.06 -3.20 -22.15
CA HIS A 392 -21.15 -3.85 -21.44
C HIS A 392 -20.62 -4.98 -20.56
N VAL A 393 -20.73 -4.82 -19.25
CA VAL A 393 -20.42 -5.89 -18.29
C VAL A 393 -21.67 -6.72 -18.05
N ALA A 394 -21.65 -7.94 -18.56
CA ALA A 394 -22.77 -8.85 -18.52
C ALA A 394 -22.96 -9.39 -17.11
N GLU A 395 -24.11 -9.06 -16.52
CA GLU A 395 -24.58 -9.55 -15.22
C GLU A 395 -26.03 -10.09 -15.35
N PRO A 396 -26.51 -10.92 -14.42
CA PRO A 396 -27.89 -11.41 -14.43
C PRO A 396 -28.91 -10.25 -14.51
N GLY A 397 -29.76 -10.29 -15.54
CA GLY A 397 -30.80 -9.27 -15.77
C GLY A 397 -30.31 -7.97 -16.43
N SER A 398 -29.00 -7.84 -16.72
CA SER A 398 -28.50 -6.71 -17.51
C SER A 398 -28.77 -6.91 -19.00
N THR A 399 -29.10 -5.83 -19.70
CA THR A 399 -29.29 -5.82 -21.15
C THR A 399 -28.37 -4.77 -21.77
N LEU A 400 -27.91 -5.04 -22.99
CA LEU A 400 -27.15 -4.06 -23.75
C LEU A 400 -28.03 -2.81 -24.00
N PRO A 401 -27.54 -1.60 -23.68
CA PRO A 401 -28.29 -0.37 -23.93
C PRO A 401 -28.47 -0.15 -25.44
N SER A 402 -29.60 0.44 -25.82
CA SER A 402 -29.89 0.83 -27.21
C SER A 402 -29.21 2.16 -27.54
N VAL A 403 -27.89 2.14 -27.72
CA VAL A 403 -27.09 3.31 -28.09
C VAL A 403 -26.30 3.05 -29.38
N THR A 404 -26.15 4.08 -30.22
CA THR A 404 -25.28 4.03 -31.39
C THR A 404 -23.83 4.16 -30.93
N ALA A 405 -23.01 3.17 -31.27
CA ALA A 405 -21.58 3.14 -30.96
C ALA A 405 -20.81 2.50 -32.11
N ARG A 406 -19.55 2.91 -32.31
CA ARG A 406 -18.69 2.32 -33.36
C ARG A 406 -18.30 0.90 -33.00
N HIS A 407 -18.15 0.64 -31.71
CA HIS A 407 -17.70 -0.64 -31.18
C HIS A 407 -18.35 -0.96 -29.84
N VAL A 408 -18.63 -2.25 -29.62
CA VAL A 408 -19.20 -2.77 -28.38
C VAL A 408 -18.29 -3.87 -27.83
N VAL A 409 -17.83 -3.73 -26.58
CA VAL A 409 -17.11 -4.77 -25.85
C VAL A 409 -18.04 -5.38 -24.80
N GLN A 410 -18.38 -6.66 -24.94
CA GLN A 410 -19.17 -7.41 -23.96
C GLN A 410 -18.24 -8.21 -23.05
N VAL A 411 -18.18 -7.82 -21.77
CA VAL A 411 -17.39 -8.49 -20.74
C VAL A 411 -18.26 -9.53 -20.06
N CYS A 412 -17.87 -10.80 -20.12
CA CYS A 412 -18.63 -11.94 -19.62
C CYS A 412 -17.85 -12.68 -18.53
N PRO A 413 -18.13 -12.40 -17.24
CA PRO A 413 -17.61 -13.16 -16.11
C PRO A 413 -18.11 -14.62 -16.08
N PRO A 414 -17.50 -15.50 -15.27
CA PRO A 414 -17.94 -16.87 -15.12
C PRO A 414 -19.42 -16.99 -14.72
N GLY A 415 -20.12 -17.97 -15.30
CA GLY A 415 -21.54 -18.22 -15.01
C GLY A 415 -22.53 -17.39 -15.85
N VAL A 416 -22.05 -16.42 -16.63
CA VAL A 416 -22.89 -15.61 -17.52
C VAL A 416 -22.91 -16.21 -18.94
N PRO A 417 -24.08 -16.33 -19.59
CA PRO A 417 -24.16 -16.79 -20.98
C PRO A 417 -23.32 -15.91 -21.91
N VAL A 418 -22.48 -16.55 -22.73
CA VAL A 418 -21.64 -15.83 -23.68
C VAL A 418 -22.41 -15.67 -25.00
N PRO A 419 -22.67 -14.44 -25.44
CA PRO A 419 -23.38 -14.20 -26.68
C PRO A 419 -22.60 -14.68 -27.90
N ALA A 420 -23.31 -14.90 -29.01
CA ALA A 420 -22.69 -15.11 -30.31
C ALA A 420 -21.94 -13.84 -30.74
N ALA A 421 -20.80 -14.00 -31.41
CA ALA A 421 -20.09 -12.86 -31.95
C ALA A 421 -20.96 -12.19 -33.03
N ALA A 422 -21.11 -10.87 -32.94
CA ALA A 422 -21.83 -10.07 -33.93
C ALA A 422 -20.86 -9.06 -34.56
N PRO A 423 -21.07 -8.64 -35.83
CA PRO A 423 -20.28 -7.58 -36.44
C PRO A 423 -20.23 -6.33 -35.55
N GLY A 424 -19.04 -5.74 -35.38
CA GLY A 424 -18.85 -4.57 -34.51
C GLY A 424 -18.86 -4.86 -33.01
N THR A 425 -19.03 -6.12 -32.59
CA THR A 425 -19.02 -6.54 -31.18
C THR A 425 -17.84 -7.45 -30.86
N SER A 426 -17.07 -7.10 -29.83
CA SER A 426 -16.03 -7.93 -29.24
C SER A 426 -16.53 -8.57 -27.95
N VAL A 427 -16.31 -9.88 -27.80
CA VAL A 427 -16.68 -10.60 -26.57
C VAL A 427 -15.43 -10.94 -25.76
N LEU A 428 -15.34 -10.40 -24.54
CA LEU A 428 -14.29 -10.70 -23.58
C LEU A 428 -14.82 -11.68 -22.52
N ARG A 429 -14.39 -12.94 -22.57
CA ARG A 429 -14.60 -13.89 -21.48
C ARG A 429 -13.56 -13.67 -20.39
N THR A 430 -13.97 -13.67 -19.13
CA THR A 430 -13.02 -13.56 -18.03
C THR A 430 -13.02 -14.83 -17.19
N GLY A 431 -11.88 -15.10 -16.55
CA GLY A 431 -11.81 -15.90 -15.33
C GLY A 431 -12.57 -15.24 -14.19
N SER A 432 -12.58 -15.84 -13.00
CA SER A 432 -13.20 -15.29 -11.78
C SER A 432 -12.51 -13.97 -11.39
N PRO A 433 -13.18 -12.82 -11.55
CA PRO A 433 -12.57 -11.53 -11.25
C PRO A 433 -12.11 -11.43 -9.79
N TYR A 434 -10.93 -10.82 -9.56
CA TYR A 434 -10.45 -10.48 -8.23
C TYR A 434 -9.52 -9.25 -8.27
N GLY A 435 -9.30 -8.64 -7.11
CA GLY A 435 -8.43 -7.46 -6.93
C GLY A 435 -9.11 -6.36 -6.12
N PRO A 436 -8.45 -5.22 -5.90
CA PRO A 436 -9.04 -4.06 -5.24
C PRO A 436 -10.39 -3.68 -5.83
N GLY A 437 -11.39 -3.41 -4.97
CA GLY A 437 -12.73 -2.99 -5.39
C GLY A 437 -13.64 -4.08 -5.97
N ILE A 438 -13.15 -5.32 -6.13
CA ILE A 438 -13.91 -6.46 -6.64
C ILE A 438 -14.43 -7.33 -5.48
N GLU A 439 -15.73 -7.58 -5.47
CA GLU A 439 -16.41 -8.32 -4.40
C GLU A 439 -17.35 -9.39 -4.95
N GLY A 440 -17.40 -10.57 -4.31
CA GLY A 440 -18.37 -11.63 -4.60
C GLY A 440 -18.11 -12.44 -5.88
N TYR A 441 -16.97 -12.24 -6.53
CA TYR A 441 -16.62 -12.89 -7.80
C TYR A 441 -15.66 -14.08 -7.67
N SER A 442 -14.94 -14.19 -6.55
CA SER A 442 -13.87 -15.18 -6.37
C SER A 442 -13.71 -15.58 -4.90
N VAL A 443 -13.34 -16.84 -4.67
CA VAL A 443 -13.01 -17.38 -3.34
C VAL A 443 -11.78 -16.70 -2.71
N LEU A 444 -10.94 -16.07 -3.53
CA LEU A 444 -9.77 -15.32 -3.06
C LEU A 444 -10.16 -14.18 -2.11
N GLU A 445 -11.31 -13.53 -2.32
CA GLU A 445 -11.77 -12.47 -1.39
C GLU A 445 -11.95 -13.02 0.03
N THR A 446 -12.71 -14.11 0.15
CA THR A 446 -13.02 -14.73 1.44
C THR A 446 -11.76 -15.29 2.11
N PHE A 447 -10.93 -16.02 1.35
CA PHE A 447 -9.70 -16.61 1.87
C PHE A 447 -8.72 -15.55 2.36
N THR A 448 -8.50 -14.49 1.56
CA THR A 448 -7.63 -13.38 1.94
C THR A 448 -8.16 -12.66 3.17
N ARG A 449 -9.47 -12.40 3.25
CA ARG A 449 -10.08 -11.75 4.42
C ARG A 449 -9.89 -12.56 5.70
N GLN A 450 -10.15 -13.87 5.67
CA GLN A 450 -9.98 -14.74 6.83
C GLN A 450 -8.51 -14.80 7.28
N ALA A 451 -7.57 -14.95 6.34
CA ALA A 451 -6.14 -14.94 6.62
C ALA A 451 -5.67 -13.61 7.24
N LEU A 452 -6.13 -12.46 6.71
CA LEU A 452 -5.84 -11.13 7.25
C LEU A 452 -6.27 -11.01 8.72
N LEU A 453 -7.47 -11.52 9.04
CA LEU A 453 -8.04 -11.48 10.39
C LEU A 453 -7.46 -12.54 11.34
N ALA A 454 -6.42 -13.27 10.93
CA ALA A 454 -5.87 -14.40 11.69
C ALA A 454 -6.89 -15.52 11.96
N GLN A 455 -7.96 -15.61 11.17
CA GLN A 455 -9.01 -16.60 11.33
C GLN A 455 -8.72 -17.84 10.46
N PRO A 456 -9.08 -19.05 10.91
CA PRO A 456 -9.05 -20.22 10.06
C PRO A 456 -9.89 -20.00 8.79
N ILE A 457 -9.36 -20.39 7.64
CA ILE A 457 -10.12 -20.35 6.39
C ILE A 457 -11.22 -21.41 6.46
N GLN A 458 -12.48 -20.97 6.42
CA GLN A 458 -13.65 -21.86 6.32
C GLN A 458 -14.09 -21.88 4.85
N ALA A 459 -13.62 -22.86 4.09
CA ALA A 459 -13.96 -22.98 2.69
C ALA A 459 -15.36 -23.58 2.50
N ASP A 460 -16.22 -22.90 1.75
CA ASP A 460 -17.49 -23.41 1.25
C ASP A 460 -17.31 -24.24 -0.04
N VAL A 461 -16.15 -24.12 -0.68
CA VAL A 461 -15.76 -24.88 -1.87
C VAL A 461 -14.87 -26.09 -1.54
N PRO A 462 -15.03 -27.23 -2.24
CA PRO A 462 -14.13 -28.37 -2.13
C PRO A 462 -12.66 -28.03 -2.40
N ALA A 463 -11.75 -28.75 -1.74
CA ALA A 463 -10.31 -28.52 -1.86
C ALA A 463 -9.77 -28.66 -3.30
N LEU A 464 -10.34 -29.58 -4.09
CA LEU A 464 -9.96 -29.82 -5.49
C LEU A 464 -10.90 -29.16 -6.50
N ALA A 465 -11.84 -28.30 -6.06
CA ALA A 465 -12.57 -27.45 -7.00
C ALA A 465 -11.57 -26.53 -7.71
N THR A 466 -11.73 -26.33 -9.02
CA THR A 466 -10.76 -25.58 -9.83
C THR A 466 -11.30 -24.23 -10.24
N HIS A 467 -10.40 -23.25 -10.27
CA HIS A 467 -10.67 -21.84 -10.49
C HIS A 467 -9.71 -21.30 -11.54
N ARG A 468 -10.13 -20.27 -12.25
CA ARG A 468 -9.26 -19.51 -13.15
C ARG A 468 -9.39 -18.04 -12.76
N PRO A 469 -8.62 -17.54 -11.79
CA PRO A 469 -8.67 -16.14 -11.40
C PRO A 469 -8.35 -15.21 -12.58
N ALA A 470 -8.90 -14.00 -12.58
CA ALA A 470 -8.55 -12.93 -13.51
C ALA A 470 -8.42 -11.63 -12.74
N TYR A 471 -7.22 -11.05 -12.71
CA TYR A 471 -6.99 -9.81 -11.96
C TYR A 471 -7.63 -8.62 -12.67
N ILE A 472 -8.21 -7.70 -11.90
CA ILE A 472 -9.00 -6.57 -12.45
C ILE A 472 -8.20 -5.69 -13.43
N ARG A 473 -6.91 -5.49 -13.19
CA ARG A 473 -6.04 -4.73 -14.11
C ARG A 473 -5.96 -5.41 -15.49
N ASP A 474 -5.80 -6.74 -15.52
CA ASP A 474 -5.68 -7.49 -16.76
C ASP A 474 -7.01 -7.51 -17.53
N ILE A 475 -8.14 -7.59 -16.82
CA ILE A 475 -9.47 -7.47 -17.41
C ILE A 475 -9.63 -6.10 -18.07
N ALA A 476 -9.30 -5.01 -17.36
CA ALA A 476 -9.44 -3.66 -17.90
C ALA A 476 -8.47 -3.38 -19.07
N LEU A 477 -7.24 -3.92 -19.01
CA LEU A 477 -6.29 -3.88 -20.13
C LEU A 477 -6.82 -4.61 -21.35
N ALA A 478 -7.42 -5.79 -21.18
CA ALA A 478 -8.05 -6.52 -22.28
C ALA A 478 -9.22 -5.73 -22.90
N VAL A 479 -10.02 -5.03 -22.09
CA VAL A 479 -11.06 -4.12 -22.58
C VAL A 479 -10.44 -2.98 -23.39
N HIS A 480 -9.45 -2.28 -22.84
CA HIS A 480 -8.75 -1.19 -23.54
C HIS A 480 -8.16 -1.63 -24.89
N HIS A 481 -7.54 -2.81 -24.94
CA HIS A 481 -7.05 -3.38 -26.18
C HIS A 481 -8.16 -3.67 -27.18
N LEU A 482 -9.31 -4.20 -26.75
CA LEU A 482 -10.44 -4.49 -27.65
C LEU A 482 -11.07 -3.21 -28.20
N LEU A 483 -11.07 -2.11 -27.44
CA LEU A 483 -11.51 -0.80 -27.93
C LEU A 483 -10.64 -0.29 -29.09
N HIS A 484 -9.33 -0.56 -29.07
CA HIS A 484 -8.38 -0.11 -30.10
C HIS A 484 -8.16 -1.12 -31.24
N GLN A 485 -8.20 -2.40 -30.90
CA GLN A 485 -7.94 -3.53 -31.80
C GLN A 485 -9.07 -4.55 -31.63
N PRO A 486 -10.24 -4.30 -32.24
CA PRO A 486 -11.39 -5.18 -32.14
C PRO A 486 -11.07 -6.62 -32.55
N ALA A 487 -11.45 -7.57 -31.69
CA ALA A 487 -11.37 -9.00 -31.98
C ALA A 487 -12.72 -9.66 -31.66
N PRO A 488 -13.19 -10.64 -32.44
CA PRO A 488 -14.52 -11.21 -32.23
C PRO A 488 -14.66 -11.86 -30.85
N ARG A 489 -13.59 -12.49 -30.36
CA ARG A 489 -13.53 -13.15 -29.05
C ARG A 489 -12.13 -13.03 -28.45
N ARG A 490 -12.07 -12.80 -27.13
CA ARG A 490 -10.86 -12.82 -26.32
C ARG A 490 -11.17 -13.45 -24.97
N THR A 491 -10.20 -14.11 -24.34
CA THR A 491 -10.35 -14.67 -22.99
C THR A 491 -9.18 -14.23 -22.11
N ILE A 492 -9.48 -13.67 -20.94
CA ILE A 492 -8.46 -13.29 -19.94
C ILE A 492 -8.69 -14.06 -18.64
N ALA A 493 -7.74 -14.93 -18.28
CA ALA A 493 -7.80 -15.76 -17.08
C ALA A 493 -6.44 -16.42 -16.86
N THR A 494 -6.17 -16.92 -15.64
CA THR A 494 -5.01 -17.80 -15.41
C THR A 494 -5.03 -18.98 -16.41
N PRO A 495 -3.94 -19.24 -17.17
CA PRO A 495 -3.92 -20.24 -18.25
C PRO A 495 -4.11 -21.67 -17.76
N SER A 496 -3.57 -21.97 -16.58
CA SER A 496 -3.76 -23.25 -15.90
C SER A 496 -4.78 -23.08 -14.77
N PRO A 497 -5.78 -23.98 -14.66
CA PRO A 497 -6.73 -23.93 -13.56
C PRO A 497 -6.01 -24.24 -12.24
N LEU A 498 -6.33 -23.48 -11.20
CA LEU A 498 -5.81 -23.64 -9.84
C LEU A 498 -6.88 -24.24 -8.94
N THR A 499 -6.51 -25.18 -8.10
CA THR A 499 -7.39 -25.75 -7.08
C THR A 499 -7.65 -24.76 -5.94
N SER A 500 -8.77 -24.91 -5.23
CA SER A 500 -9.03 -24.13 -4.01
C SER A 500 -7.88 -24.23 -3.00
N ARG A 501 -7.24 -25.40 -2.90
CA ARG A 501 -6.06 -25.62 -2.07
C ARG A 501 -4.87 -24.77 -2.51
N GLU A 502 -4.53 -24.76 -3.79
CA GLU A 502 -3.43 -23.93 -4.32
C GLU A 502 -3.69 -22.44 -4.11
N LEU A 503 -4.94 -21.99 -4.23
CA LEU A 503 -5.32 -20.61 -3.92
C LEU A 503 -5.14 -20.30 -2.42
N ALA A 504 -5.55 -21.21 -1.52
CA ALA A 504 -5.33 -21.05 -0.09
C ALA A 504 -3.84 -21.04 0.27
N ASP A 505 -3.02 -21.85 -0.39
CA ASP A 505 -1.56 -21.85 -0.22
C ASP A 505 -0.93 -20.53 -0.73
N ALA A 506 -1.42 -19.98 -1.83
CA ALA A 506 -1.00 -18.67 -2.33
C ALA A 506 -1.34 -17.53 -1.34
N VAL A 507 -2.54 -17.55 -0.78
CA VAL A 507 -2.94 -16.64 0.31
C VAL A 507 -2.05 -16.82 1.54
N ALA A 508 -1.74 -18.06 1.93
CA ALA A 508 -0.89 -18.34 3.07
C ALA A 508 0.55 -17.82 2.92
N ARG A 509 1.12 -17.92 1.71
CA ARG A 509 2.45 -17.37 1.38
C ARG A 509 2.46 -15.85 1.36
N THR A 510 1.37 -15.26 0.88
CA THR A 510 1.31 -13.82 0.55
C THR A 510 0.83 -12.96 1.71
N VAL A 511 -0.09 -13.49 2.52
CA VAL A 511 -0.81 -12.73 3.56
C VAL A 511 -0.41 -13.25 4.93
N ARG A 512 -0.88 -14.45 5.28
CA ARG A 512 -0.60 -15.11 6.55
C ARG A 512 -1.05 -16.56 6.48
N ARG A 513 -0.24 -17.46 7.03
CA ARG A 513 -0.63 -18.86 7.19
C ARG A 513 -1.63 -19.03 8.33
N VAL A 514 -2.78 -19.61 8.03
CA VAL A 514 -3.85 -19.97 8.98
C VAL A 514 -4.33 -21.41 8.71
N PRO A 515 -4.96 -22.10 9.68
CA PRO A 515 -5.58 -23.39 9.44
C PRO A 515 -6.67 -23.29 8.36
N VAL A 516 -6.89 -24.36 7.59
CA VAL A 516 -7.93 -24.40 6.55
C VAL A 516 -8.84 -25.60 6.77
N SER A 517 -10.14 -25.33 6.83
CA SER A 517 -11.22 -26.32 6.92
C SER A 517 -11.88 -26.45 5.55
N TRP A 518 -12.02 -27.70 5.08
CA TRP A 518 -12.60 -28.02 3.78
C TRP A 518 -13.91 -28.79 3.95
N PRO A 519 -14.86 -28.68 3.00
CA PRO A 519 -16.02 -29.57 2.94
C PRO A 519 -15.61 -31.05 2.81
N SER A 520 -16.46 -31.97 3.27
CA SER A 520 -16.16 -33.42 3.28
C SER A 520 -15.97 -34.03 1.88
N SER A 521 -16.63 -33.48 0.85
CA SER A 521 -16.39 -33.89 -0.53
C SER A 521 -15.13 -33.20 -1.05
N PRO A 522 -14.10 -33.95 -1.51
CA PRO A 522 -12.87 -33.34 -2.02
C PRO A 522 -13.05 -32.74 -3.41
N HIS A 523 -14.03 -33.22 -4.18
CA HIS A 523 -14.29 -32.81 -5.56
C HIS A 523 -15.45 -31.81 -5.64
N GLY A 524 -15.27 -30.79 -6.48
CA GLY A 524 -16.26 -29.77 -6.80
C GLY A 524 -16.29 -29.49 -8.31
N PRO A 525 -17.05 -28.49 -8.76
CA PRO A 525 -17.12 -28.13 -10.17
C PRO A 525 -15.73 -27.85 -10.73
N SER A 526 -15.47 -28.36 -11.94
CA SER A 526 -14.23 -28.08 -12.66
C SER A 526 -14.38 -26.85 -13.55
N ALA A 527 -13.40 -25.97 -13.53
CA ALA A 527 -13.34 -24.85 -14.47
C ALA A 527 -13.30 -25.39 -15.92
N PRO A 528 -14.05 -24.80 -16.85
CA PRO A 528 -14.04 -25.24 -18.24
C PRO A 528 -12.63 -25.09 -18.86
N ARG A 529 -12.34 -25.91 -19.88
CA ARG A 529 -11.15 -25.72 -20.71
C ARG A 529 -11.30 -24.43 -21.52
N LEU A 530 -10.33 -23.52 -21.37
CA LEU A 530 -10.30 -22.24 -22.04
C LEU A 530 -8.87 -22.02 -22.58
N VAL A 531 -8.78 -21.49 -23.80
CA VAL A 531 -7.54 -20.87 -24.30
C VAL A 531 -7.62 -19.41 -23.86
N ALA A 532 -6.77 -19.05 -22.90
CA ALA A 532 -6.73 -17.72 -22.30
C ALA A 532 -5.39 -17.07 -22.61
N ASP A 533 -5.41 -15.76 -22.78
CA ASP A 533 -4.18 -14.97 -22.80
C ASP A 533 -3.52 -15.06 -21.44
N GLU A 534 -2.19 -15.08 -21.42
CA GLU A 534 -1.42 -15.04 -20.19
C GLU A 534 -1.64 -13.68 -19.49
N PRO A 535 -2.12 -13.67 -18.23
CA PRO A 535 -2.29 -12.43 -17.49
C PRO A 535 -0.93 -11.80 -17.22
N ALA A 536 -0.86 -10.48 -17.28
CA ALA A 536 0.38 -9.75 -16.96
C ALA A 536 0.63 -9.68 -15.46
N THR A 537 -0.42 -9.82 -14.63
CA THR A 537 -0.32 -9.71 -13.18
C THR A 537 -0.11 -11.08 -12.54
N GLU A 538 0.97 -11.22 -11.79
CA GLU A 538 1.25 -12.42 -11.01
C GLU A 538 0.19 -12.64 -9.90
N LEU A 539 -0.14 -13.90 -9.62
CA LEU A 539 -1.19 -14.24 -8.64
C LEU A 539 -0.89 -13.64 -7.26
N ASP A 540 0.34 -13.84 -6.77
CA ASP A 540 0.76 -13.36 -5.45
C ASP A 540 0.74 -11.82 -5.39
N GLN A 541 1.05 -11.12 -6.49
CA GLN A 541 0.93 -9.66 -6.59
C GLN A 541 -0.53 -9.22 -6.48
N GLY A 542 -1.44 -9.84 -7.23
CA GLY A 542 -2.87 -9.54 -7.15
C GLY A 542 -3.46 -9.82 -5.76
N ILE A 543 -3.01 -10.89 -5.08
CA ILE A 543 -3.43 -11.20 -3.69
C ILE A 543 -2.91 -10.13 -2.72
N ARG A 544 -1.68 -9.63 -2.87
CA ARG A 544 -1.16 -8.51 -2.04
C ARG A 544 -2.01 -7.25 -2.20
N ALA A 545 -2.33 -6.88 -3.43
CA ALA A 545 -3.14 -5.71 -3.72
C ALA A 545 -4.56 -5.84 -3.11
N LEU A 546 -5.19 -7.01 -3.28
CA LEU A 546 -6.48 -7.32 -2.65
C LEU A 546 -6.41 -7.26 -1.12
N ALA A 547 -5.37 -7.84 -0.52
CA ALA A 547 -5.19 -7.83 0.93
C ALA A 547 -5.01 -6.40 1.48
N GLN A 548 -4.22 -5.59 0.79
CA GLN A 548 -3.99 -4.19 1.12
C GLN A 548 -5.28 -3.37 1.04
N TRP A 549 -6.08 -3.54 -0.02
CA TRP A 549 -7.38 -2.89 -0.15
C TRP A 549 -8.36 -3.31 0.97
N LEU A 550 -8.46 -4.61 1.25
CA LEU A 550 -9.30 -5.14 2.33
C LEU A 550 -8.90 -4.61 3.72
N ALA A 551 -7.61 -4.41 3.97
CA ALA A 551 -7.10 -3.98 5.26
C ALA A 551 -7.30 -2.48 5.53
N TYR A 552 -7.16 -1.64 4.50
CA TYR A 552 -7.01 -0.19 4.70
C TYR A 552 -8.06 0.67 3.99
N GLU A 553 -8.63 0.19 2.88
CA GLU A 553 -9.44 1.02 1.98
C GLU A 553 -10.90 0.58 1.95
N LYS A 554 -11.20 -0.71 2.20
CA LYS A 554 -12.56 -1.25 2.09
C LYS A 554 -13.56 -0.60 3.04
N ASP A 555 -13.20 -0.38 4.31
CA ASP A 555 -14.10 0.28 5.27
C ASP A 555 -14.29 1.77 4.95
N GLU A 556 -13.41 2.31 4.09
CA GLU A 556 -13.54 3.62 3.50
C GLU A 556 -14.19 3.58 2.11
N ALA A 557 -14.67 2.45 1.55
CA ALA A 557 -15.08 2.23 0.13
C ALA A 557 -16.60 2.17 -0.14
#